data_AF-A0A852EZB6-F1
#
_entry.id   AF-A0A852EZB6-F1
#
_cell.length_a   1.000
_cell.length_b   1.000
_cell.length_c   1.000
_cell.angle_alpha   90.00
_cell.angle_beta   90.00
_cell.angle_gamma   90.00
#
_symmetry.space_group_name_H-M   'P 1'
#
loop_
_entity.id
_entity.type
_entity.pdbx_description
1 polymer ?
#
loop_
_entity_poly.entity_id
_entity_poly.type
_entity_poly.pdbx_seq_one_letter_code
_entity_poly.pdbx_strand_id
1 'polypeptide(L)'
;QGAAAPGLEKIPEPIKEATAQFYGHPASPGTSFPEGQVDSLLSIISSQRERFRAKNQELEGENRMLQHTVHALQSELDNLRADNIKLYEKIRFLQSYPGRGSSRDDTEQRYSSQYEERLDPFSSFSRKERQRKYLSLSPWDKATLSMGRLILSNKTARTVAFFYTLLLHCLVFLVLYKTAWSESVGRDCSAFCAKK
;
A
#
# COMPACT_ATOMS: atom_id res chain seq x y z
N GLN A 1 -3.01 13.14 -12.66
CA GLN A 1 -4.41 13.51 -12.99
C GLN A 1 -5.22 13.32 -11.72
N GLY A 2 -5.44 14.41 -10.99
CA GLY A 2 -5.98 14.38 -9.62
C GLY A 2 -7.50 14.37 -9.63
N ALA A 3 -8.09 13.44 -8.88
CA ALA A 3 -9.52 13.36 -8.67
C ALA A 3 -9.96 14.52 -7.76
N ALA A 4 -10.74 15.45 -8.30
CA ALA A 4 -11.42 16.48 -7.54
C ALA A 4 -12.61 15.85 -6.80
N ALA A 5 -12.58 15.88 -5.47
CA ALA A 5 -13.70 15.50 -4.62
C ALA A 5 -14.83 16.56 -4.77
N PRO A 6 -16.09 16.16 -5.01
CA PRO A 6 -17.18 17.11 -5.11
C PRO A 6 -17.69 17.48 -3.70
N GLY A 7 -17.84 18.78 -3.46
CA GLY A 7 -18.88 19.35 -2.61
C GLY A 7 -18.91 18.93 -1.14
N LEU A 8 -17.98 19.42 -0.33
CA LEU A 8 -18.27 19.70 1.09
C LEU A 8 -19.28 20.84 1.13
N GLU A 9 -20.57 20.50 1.16
CA GLU A 9 -21.62 21.47 1.49
C GLU A 9 -21.27 22.12 2.82
N LYS A 10 -21.09 23.45 2.75
CA LYS A 10 -20.82 24.34 3.87
C LYS A 10 -21.88 24.08 4.94
N ILE A 11 -21.47 23.45 6.03
CA ILE A 11 -22.23 23.42 7.28
C ILE A 11 -22.59 24.88 7.60
N PRO A 12 -23.89 25.24 7.68
CA PRO A 12 -24.26 26.58 8.12
C PRO A 12 -23.67 26.78 9.51
N GLU A 13 -22.85 27.82 9.69
CA GLU A 13 -22.26 28.09 11.00
C GLU A 13 -23.37 28.18 12.05
N PRO A 14 -23.18 27.58 13.25
CA PRO A 14 -24.11 27.78 14.34
C PRO A 14 -24.19 29.29 14.59
N ILE A 15 -25.41 29.80 14.70
CA ILE A 15 -25.71 31.21 14.90
C ILE A 15 -24.91 31.70 16.12
N LYS A 16 -23.73 32.31 15.88
CA LYS A 16 -22.77 32.72 16.91
C LYS A 16 -23.41 33.67 17.93
N GLU A 17 -24.43 34.42 17.49
CA GLU A 17 -25.21 35.34 18.33
C GLU A 17 -26.07 34.64 19.38
N ALA A 18 -26.57 33.42 19.13
CA ALA A 18 -27.38 32.69 20.10
C ALA A 18 -26.53 32.00 21.18
N THR A 19 -25.32 31.54 20.83
CA THR A 19 -24.40 30.88 21.78
C THR A 19 -23.63 31.90 22.65
N ALA A 20 -23.35 33.10 22.12
CA ALA A 20 -22.65 34.15 22.88
C ALA A 20 -23.47 34.70 24.07
N GLN A 21 -24.81 34.53 24.07
CA GLN A 21 -25.67 34.94 25.19
C GLN A 21 -25.71 33.92 26.35
N PHE A 22 -25.25 32.67 26.13
CA PHE A 22 -25.34 31.61 27.14
C PHE A 22 -24.12 31.53 28.07
N TYR A 23 -22.98 32.09 27.67
CA TYR A 23 -21.82 32.29 28.56
C TYR A 23 -22.03 33.58 29.38
N GLY A 24 -23.04 33.54 30.24
CA GLY A 24 -23.35 34.61 31.18
C GLY A 24 -22.22 34.83 32.19
N HIS A 25 -21.94 36.10 32.45
CA HIS A 25 -21.37 36.59 33.70
C HIS A 25 -22.03 35.91 34.91
N PRO A 26 -21.31 35.72 36.04
CA PRO A 26 -21.92 35.21 37.26
C PRO A 26 -23.06 36.14 37.68
N ALA A 27 -24.26 35.59 37.78
CA ALA A 27 -25.47 36.32 38.12
C ALA A 27 -25.33 36.97 39.51
N SER A 28 -25.59 38.28 39.57
CA SER A 28 -25.76 38.99 40.84
C SER A 28 -27.11 38.58 41.46
N PRO A 29 -27.19 38.30 42.77
CA PRO A 29 -28.38 37.77 43.40
C PRO A 29 -29.38 38.92 43.62
N GLY A 30 -30.31 39.14 42.69
CA GLY A 30 -31.37 40.13 42.94
C GLY A 30 -32.24 40.57 41.77
N THR A 31 -31.98 40.17 40.52
CA THR A 31 -32.81 40.62 39.40
C THR A 31 -33.94 39.61 39.12
N SER A 32 -35.15 39.93 39.59
CA SER A 32 -36.37 39.26 39.15
C SER A 32 -36.61 39.59 37.68
N PHE A 33 -36.37 38.62 36.79
CA PHE A 33 -36.76 38.76 35.38
C PHE A 33 -38.29 38.82 35.29
N PRO A 34 -38.88 39.74 34.49
CA PRO A 34 -40.32 39.73 34.26
C PRO A 34 -40.71 38.39 33.61
N GLU A 35 -41.70 37.69 34.16
CA GLU A 35 -42.08 36.31 33.78
C GLU A 35 -42.20 36.11 32.26
N GLY A 36 -42.78 37.09 31.54
CA GLY A 36 -42.94 37.03 30.09
C GLY A 36 -41.64 36.99 29.27
N GLN A 37 -40.51 37.48 29.80
CA GLN A 37 -39.21 37.38 29.12
C GLN A 37 -38.62 35.97 29.24
N VAL A 38 -38.86 35.31 30.38
CA VAL A 38 -38.41 33.93 30.62
C VAL A 38 -39.18 32.98 29.71
N ASP A 39 -40.50 33.17 29.58
CA ASP A 39 -41.34 32.37 28.68
C ASP A 39 -40.92 32.52 27.22
N SER A 40 -40.59 33.74 26.78
CA SER A 40 -40.08 33.99 25.44
C SER A 40 -38.74 33.29 25.20
N LEU A 41 -37.80 33.32 26.14
CA LEU A 41 -36.51 32.63 26.01
C LEU A 41 -36.68 31.11 25.99
N LEU A 42 -37.55 30.57 26.85
CA LEU A 42 -37.88 29.14 26.86
C LEU A 42 -38.54 28.70 25.55
N SER A 43 -39.40 29.53 24.96
CA SER A 43 -40.01 29.26 23.64
C SER A 43 -38.95 29.20 22.52
N ILE A 44 -37.96 30.09 22.54
CA ILE A 44 -36.88 30.12 21.54
C ILE A 44 -36.00 28.86 21.69
N ILE A 45 -35.58 28.54 22.92
CA ILE A 45 -34.72 27.39 23.21
C ILE A 45 -35.44 26.08 22.85
N SER A 46 -36.73 25.96 23.19
CA SER A 46 -37.51 24.78 22.81
C SER A 46 -37.61 24.63 21.29
N SER A 47 -37.82 25.71 20.55
CA SER A 47 -37.82 25.68 19.08
C SER A 47 -36.47 25.30 18.49
N GLN A 48 -35.36 25.78 19.08
CA GLN A 48 -34.01 25.44 18.64
C GLN A 48 -33.73 23.96 18.90
N ARG A 49 -34.06 23.45 20.10
CA ARG A 49 -33.95 22.04 20.45
C ARG A 49 -34.70 21.16 19.46
N GLU A 50 -35.92 21.55 19.09
CA GLU A 50 -36.74 20.78 18.17
C GLU A 50 -36.13 20.74 16.76
N ARG A 51 -35.61 21.87 16.26
CA ARG A 51 -34.90 21.92 14.97
C ARG A 51 -33.63 21.06 14.97
N PHE A 52 -32.84 21.12 16.02
CA PHE A 52 -31.64 20.28 16.15
C PHE A 52 -32.02 18.80 16.24
N ARG A 53 -33.09 18.46 16.95
CA ARG A 53 -33.61 17.10 17.03
C ARG A 53 -34.05 16.59 15.66
N ALA A 54 -34.82 17.38 14.91
CA ALA A 54 -35.25 17.05 13.56
C ALA A 54 -34.05 16.84 12.62
N LYS A 55 -33.08 17.77 12.63
CA LYS A 55 -31.86 17.64 11.82
C LYS A 55 -31.01 16.43 12.21
N ASN A 56 -30.90 16.13 13.50
CA ASN A 56 -30.16 14.95 13.95
C ASN A 56 -30.86 13.66 13.50
N GLN A 57 -32.20 13.62 13.55
CA GLN A 57 -32.98 12.47 13.06
C GLN A 57 -32.85 12.29 11.54
N GLU A 58 -32.82 13.37 10.77
CA GLU A 58 -32.57 13.35 9.33
C GLU A 58 -31.17 12.82 9.02
N LEU A 59 -30.13 13.38 9.66
CA LEU A 59 -28.75 12.93 9.49
C LEU A 59 -28.54 11.46 9.90
N GLU A 60 -29.18 11.02 10.98
CA GLU A 60 -29.18 9.61 11.36
C GLU A 60 -29.86 8.73 10.31
N GLY A 61 -30.94 9.21 9.70
CA GLY A 61 -31.64 8.53 8.60
C GLY A 61 -30.77 8.41 7.35
N GLU A 62 -30.14 9.50 6.92
CA GLU A 62 -29.20 9.52 5.80
C GLU A 62 -28.01 8.59 6.05
N ASN A 63 -27.44 8.63 7.25
CA ASN A 63 -26.30 7.77 7.61
C ASN A 63 -26.68 6.29 7.51
N ARG A 64 -27.88 5.90 8.01
CA ARG A 64 -28.39 4.53 7.84
C ARG A 64 -28.57 4.15 6.37
N MET A 65 -29.05 5.08 5.54
CA MET A 65 -29.22 4.86 4.09
C MET A 65 -27.87 4.67 3.39
N LEU A 66 -26.88 5.50 3.71
CA LEU A 66 -25.52 5.38 3.17
C LEU A 66 -24.89 4.06 3.59
N GLN A 67 -25.02 3.67 4.86
CA GLN A 67 -24.53 2.36 5.35
C GLN A 67 -25.16 1.20 4.60
N HIS A 68 -26.47 1.23 4.38
CA HIS A 68 -27.17 0.22 3.57
C HIS A 68 -26.63 0.16 2.13
N THR A 69 -26.40 1.32 1.51
CA THR A 69 -25.85 1.42 0.15
C THR A 69 -24.44 0.84 0.08
N VAL A 70 -23.57 1.16 1.05
CA VAL A 70 -22.21 0.60 1.14
C VAL A 70 -22.26 -0.92 1.24
N HIS A 71 -23.13 -1.45 2.09
CA HIS A 71 -23.29 -2.90 2.24
C HIS A 71 -23.80 -3.56 0.95
N ALA A 72 -24.78 -2.95 0.28
CA ALA A 72 -25.31 -3.45 -0.99
C ALA A 72 -24.22 -3.50 -2.07
N LEU A 73 -23.43 -2.43 -2.22
CA LEU A 73 -22.32 -2.38 -3.17
C LEU A 73 -21.20 -3.37 -2.84
N GLN A 74 -20.90 -3.58 -1.56
CA GLN A 74 -19.95 -4.61 -1.14
C GLN A 74 -20.42 -6.01 -1.53
N SER A 75 -21.70 -6.32 -1.31
CA SER A 75 -22.29 -7.59 -1.74
C SER A 75 -22.26 -7.76 -3.26
N GLU A 76 -22.54 -6.70 -4.02
CA GLU A 76 -22.45 -6.72 -5.48
C GLU A 76 -21.02 -6.97 -5.98
N LEU A 77 -20.02 -6.32 -5.37
CA LEU A 77 -18.61 -6.56 -5.66
C LEU A 77 -18.21 -8.02 -5.40
N ASP A 78 -18.68 -8.60 -4.30
CA ASP A 78 -18.37 -9.99 -3.96
C ASP A 78 -19.08 -10.97 -4.90
N ASN A 79 -20.32 -10.69 -5.29
CA ASN A 79 -21.05 -11.46 -6.30
C ASN A 79 -20.34 -11.40 -7.66
N LEU A 80 -19.98 -10.20 -8.12
CA LEU A 80 -19.24 -10.01 -9.38
C LEU A 80 -17.87 -10.70 -9.33
N ARG A 81 -17.15 -10.66 -8.20
CA ARG A 81 -15.89 -11.40 -8.04
C ARG A 81 -16.12 -12.90 -8.16
N ALA A 82 -17.13 -13.45 -7.48
CA ALA A 82 -17.46 -14.86 -7.55
C ALA A 82 -17.82 -15.30 -8.98
N ASP A 83 -18.59 -14.49 -9.70
CA ASP A 83 -19.00 -14.81 -11.07
C ASP A 83 -17.87 -14.65 -12.08
N ASN A 84 -16.99 -13.65 -11.91
CA ASN A 84 -15.77 -13.54 -12.71
C ASN A 84 -14.87 -14.77 -12.54
N ILE A 85 -14.74 -15.31 -11.32
CA ILE A 85 -14.00 -16.55 -11.07
C ILE A 85 -14.63 -17.73 -11.79
N LYS A 86 -15.96 -17.92 -11.71
CA LYS A 86 -16.65 -18.99 -12.44
C LYS A 86 -16.52 -18.86 -13.96
N LEU A 87 -16.62 -17.63 -14.47
CA LEU A 87 -16.46 -17.37 -15.90
C LEU A 87 -15.04 -17.69 -16.35
N TYR A 88 -14.04 -17.34 -15.53
CA TYR A 88 -12.65 -17.70 -15.74
C TYR A 88 -12.46 -19.22 -15.80
N GLU A 89 -13.03 -19.97 -14.86
CA GLU A 89 -12.99 -21.44 -14.86
C GLU A 89 -13.58 -22.01 -16.17
N LYS A 90 -14.71 -21.46 -16.63
CA LYS A 90 -15.35 -21.88 -17.88
C LYS A 90 -14.49 -21.57 -19.11
N ILE A 91 -13.86 -20.39 -19.16
CA ILE A 91 -12.94 -20.02 -20.24
C ILE A 91 -11.73 -20.96 -20.26
N ARG A 92 -11.12 -21.19 -19.09
CA ARG A 92 -9.97 -22.09 -18.95
C ARG A 92 -10.34 -23.52 -19.36
N PHE A 93 -11.52 -24.01 -18.96
CA PHE A 93 -12.03 -25.32 -19.37
C PHE A 93 -12.14 -25.40 -20.90
N LEU A 94 -12.71 -24.39 -21.56
CA LEU A 94 -12.81 -24.35 -23.02
C LEU A 94 -11.45 -24.20 -23.71
N GLN A 95 -10.51 -23.47 -23.12
CA GLN A 95 -9.14 -23.32 -23.62
C GLN A 95 -8.27 -24.57 -23.41
N SER A 96 -8.59 -25.40 -22.42
CA SER A 96 -7.90 -26.66 -22.17
C SER A 96 -8.17 -27.74 -23.23
N TYR A 97 -9.17 -27.53 -24.11
CA TYR A 97 -9.32 -28.36 -25.30
C TYR A 97 -8.16 -28.11 -26.26
N PRO A 98 -7.42 -29.17 -26.66
CA PRO A 98 -6.26 -29.03 -27.52
C PRO A 98 -6.72 -28.60 -28.93
N GLY A 99 -6.50 -27.34 -29.29
CA GLY A 99 -6.83 -26.87 -30.64
C GLY A 99 -6.95 -25.36 -30.85
N ARG A 100 -6.97 -24.52 -29.80
CA ARG A 100 -7.11 -23.06 -29.99
C ARG A 100 -5.95 -22.28 -29.35
N GLY A 101 -5.35 -21.43 -30.18
CA GLY A 101 -4.04 -20.81 -29.99
C GLY A 101 -3.82 -20.09 -28.65
N SER A 102 -2.60 -20.28 -28.16
CA SER A 102 -2.00 -19.64 -27.00
C SER A 102 -1.87 -18.12 -27.21
N SER A 103 -2.73 -17.36 -26.55
CA SER A 103 -2.46 -15.98 -26.15
C SER A 103 -2.84 -15.88 -24.69
N ARG A 104 -1.89 -16.24 -23.82
CA ARG A 104 -2.05 -16.25 -22.37
C ARG A 104 -2.15 -14.80 -21.89
N ASP A 105 -3.33 -14.38 -21.49
CA ASP A 105 -3.64 -13.01 -21.09
C ASP A 105 -3.23 -12.77 -19.62
N ASP A 106 -2.68 -11.61 -19.28
CA ASP A 106 -2.23 -11.28 -17.90
C ASP A 106 -3.40 -11.41 -16.89
N THR A 107 -4.61 -11.09 -17.36
CA THR A 107 -5.86 -11.27 -16.64
C THR A 107 -6.12 -12.74 -16.30
N GLU A 108 -5.81 -13.65 -17.22
CA GLU A 108 -5.94 -15.11 -17.03
C GLU A 108 -5.06 -15.59 -15.88
N GLN A 109 -3.85 -15.03 -15.77
CA GLN A 109 -2.87 -15.41 -14.76
C GLN A 109 -3.26 -14.94 -13.35
N ARG A 110 -3.92 -13.78 -13.23
CA ARG A 110 -4.45 -13.30 -11.94
C ARG A 110 -5.61 -14.15 -11.43
N TYR A 111 -6.60 -14.44 -12.26
CA TYR A 111 -7.73 -15.28 -11.85
C TYR A 111 -7.32 -16.75 -11.65
N SER A 112 -6.34 -17.26 -12.41
CA SER A 112 -5.69 -18.55 -12.15
C SER A 112 -5.17 -18.67 -10.73
N SER A 113 -4.44 -17.66 -10.26
CA SER A 113 -3.83 -17.67 -8.93
C SER A 113 -4.87 -17.65 -7.80
N GLN A 114 -5.97 -16.91 -7.97
CA GLN A 114 -7.07 -16.88 -7.01
C GLN A 114 -7.87 -18.18 -6.98
N TYR A 115 -8.04 -18.82 -8.13
CA TYR A 115 -8.69 -20.12 -8.26
C TYR A 115 -7.86 -21.23 -7.58
N GLU A 116 -6.56 -21.29 -7.85
CA GLU A 116 -5.64 -22.27 -7.23
C GLU A 116 -5.50 -22.06 -5.72
N GLU A 117 -5.56 -20.81 -5.23
CA GLU A 117 -5.57 -20.51 -3.79
C GLU A 117 -6.84 -21.03 -3.09
N ARG A 118 -7.99 -21.05 -3.80
CA ARG A 118 -9.26 -21.58 -3.26
C ARG A 118 -9.40 -23.09 -3.39
N LEU A 119 -8.75 -23.71 -4.37
CA LEU A 119 -8.87 -25.14 -4.67
C LEU A 119 -8.09 -26.04 -3.73
N ASP A 120 -6.94 -25.59 -3.24
CA ASP A 120 -6.08 -26.43 -2.41
C ASP A 120 -6.26 -26.09 -0.92
N PRO A 121 -7.02 -26.91 -0.15
CA PRO A 121 -7.26 -26.68 1.27
C PRO A 121 -5.97 -26.68 2.10
N PHE A 122 -4.86 -27.18 1.55
CA PHE A 122 -3.54 -27.19 2.17
C PHE A 122 -2.61 -26.06 1.73
N SER A 123 -3.00 -25.20 0.79
CA SER A 123 -2.18 -24.05 0.35
C SER A 123 -1.92 -23.06 1.50
N SER A 124 -2.93 -22.80 2.32
CA SER A 124 -2.83 -21.91 3.48
C SER A 124 -1.98 -22.54 4.60
N PHE A 125 -2.07 -23.85 4.78
CA PHE A 125 -1.29 -24.61 5.76
C PHE A 125 0.18 -24.75 5.34
N SER A 126 0.44 -25.13 4.09
CA SER A 126 1.79 -25.23 3.52
C SER A 126 2.50 -23.88 3.48
N ARG A 127 1.80 -22.77 3.20
CA ARG A 127 2.36 -21.41 3.34
C ARG A 127 2.74 -21.08 4.78
N LYS A 128 1.86 -21.37 5.74
CA LYS A 128 2.12 -21.15 7.18
C LYS A 128 3.26 -22.03 7.70
N GLU A 129 3.34 -23.29 7.28
CA GLU A 129 4.40 -24.22 7.65
C GLU A 129 5.74 -23.84 7.02
N ARG A 130 5.74 -23.47 5.74
CA ARG A 130 6.92 -22.95 5.04
C ARG A 130 7.41 -21.65 5.66
N GLN A 131 6.51 -20.76 6.08
CA GLN A 131 6.85 -19.52 6.78
C GLN A 131 7.41 -19.77 8.18
N ARG A 132 6.87 -20.74 8.94
CA ARG A 132 7.45 -21.17 10.23
C ARG A 132 8.85 -21.78 10.04
N LYS A 133 9.05 -22.61 9.03
CA LYS A 133 10.37 -23.16 8.65
C LYS A 133 11.36 -22.06 8.21
N TYR A 134 10.90 -21.06 7.46
CA TYR A 134 11.70 -19.87 7.09
C TYR A 134 12.01 -18.94 8.26
N LEU A 135 11.21 -18.96 9.33
CA LEU A 135 11.46 -18.21 10.57
C LEU A 135 12.36 -19.00 11.54
N SER A 136 12.35 -20.33 11.47
CA SER A 136 13.26 -21.19 12.23
C SER A 136 14.64 -21.39 11.59
N LEU A 137 14.88 -20.81 10.41
CA LEU A 137 16.19 -20.82 9.75
C LEU A 137 16.98 -19.56 10.08
N SER A 138 18.28 -19.76 10.32
CA SER A 138 19.24 -18.81 10.88
C SER A 138 19.12 -17.39 10.27
N PRO A 139 19.03 -16.33 11.09
CA PRO A 139 18.98 -14.94 10.63
C PRO A 139 20.12 -14.54 9.67
N TRP A 140 21.28 -15.19 9.78
CA TRP A 140 22.47 -14.93 8.97
C TRP A 140 22.38 -15.47 7.53
N ASP A 141 21.68 -16.59 7.31
CA ASP A 141 21.38 -17.07 5.95
C ASP A 141 20.40 -16.14 5.23
N LYS A 142 19.47 -15.53 5.99
CA LYS A 142 18.49 -14.57 5.47
C LYS A 142 19.14 -13.28 5.01
N ALA A 143 20.15 -12.79 5.74
CA ALA A 143 20.91 -11.60 5.37
C ALA A 143 21.81 -11.84 4.16
N THR A 144 22.45 -13.00 4.08
CA THR A 144 23.31 -13.36 2.94
C THR A 144 22.48 -13.55 1.66
N LEU A 145 21.33 -14.20 1.76
CA LEU A 145 20.41 -14.39 0.63
C LEU A 145 19.67 -13.10 0.24
N SER A 146 19.39 -12.18 1.18
CA SER A 146 18.84 -10.87 0.85
C SER A 146 19.88 -10.00 0.16
N MET A 147 21.14 -10.01 0.62
CA MET A 147 22.26 -9.33 -0.02
C MET A 147 22.46 -9.86 -1.46
N GLY A 148 22.45 -11.18 -1.65
CA GLY A 148 22.56 -11.82 -2.97
C GLY A 148 21.40 -11.49 -3.91
N ARG A 149 20.16 -11.49 -3.40
CA ARG A 149 18.99 -11.05 -4.19
C ARG A 149 19.00 -9.57 -4.49
N LEU A 150 19.49 -8.71 -3.60
CA LEU A 150 19.54 -7.26 -3.83
C LEU A 150 20.53 -6.92 -4.96
N ILE A 151 21.62 -7.66 -5.05
CA ILE A 151 22.59 -7.59 -6.15
C ILE A 151 22.01 -8.15 -7.47
N LEU A 152 21.28 -9.29 -7.43
CA LEU A 152 20.73 -9.92 -8.63
C LEU A 152 19.41 -9.29 -9.14
N SER A 153 18.62 -8.70 -8.26
CA SER A 153 17.29 -8.13 -8.55
C SER A 153 17.39 -6.75 -9.21
N ASN A 154 18.38 -5.94 -8.82
CA ASN A 154 18.47 -4.58 -9.30
C ASN A 154 19.37 -4.46 -10.55
N LYS A 155 18.82 -3.90 -11.64
CA LYS A 155 19.53 -3.69 -12.91
C LYS A 155 20.80 -2.85 -12.72
N THR A 156 20.76 -1.85 -11.83
CA THR A 156 21.91 -0.98 -11.52
C THR A 156 23.00 -1.73 -10.77
N ALA A 157 22.65 -2.60 -9.81
CA ALA A 157 23.62 -3.38 -9.05
C ALA A 157 24.39 -4.35 -9.94
N ARG A 158 23.71 -4.96 -10.92
CA ARG A 158 24.34 -5.83 -11.91
C ARG A 158 25.36 -5.08 -12.77
N THR A 159 25.03 -3.86 -13.21
CA THR A 159 25.95 -3.00 -13.96
C THR A 159 27.17 -2.61 -13.13
N VAL A 160 26.99 -2.23 -11.87
CA VAL A 160 28.11 -1.88 -10.96
C VAL A 160 29.04 -3.08 -10.73
N ALA A 161 28.48 -4.27 -10.49
CA ALA A 161 29.27 -5.50 -10.31
C ALA A 161 30.11 -5.84 -11.55
N PHE A 162 29.56 -5.67 -12.75
CA PHE A 162 30.28 -5.88 -14.01
C PHE A 162 31.47 -4.93 -14.17
N PHE A 163 31.29 -3.64 -13.88
CA PHE A 163 32.39 -2.68 -13.93
C PHE A 163 33.45 -2.96 -12.86
N TYR A 164 33.02 -3.36 -11.66
CA TYR A 164 33.93 -3.72 -10.57
C TYR A 164 34.83 -4.91 -10.95
N THR A 165 34.27 -5.98 -11.52
CA THR A 165 35.07 -7.15 -11.94
C THR A 165 36.00 -6.80 -13.10
N LEU A 166 35.57 -5.98 -14.05
CA LEU A 166 36.41 -5.50 -15.16
C LEU A 166 37.59 -4.68 -14.65
N LEU A 167 37.34 -3.71 -13.76
CA LEU A 167 38.38 -2.87 -13.18
C LEU A 167 39.38 -3.69 -12.38
N LEU A 168 38.90 -4.65 -11.56
CA LEU A 168 39.77 -5.56 -10.82
C LEU A 168 40.67 -6.35 -11.78
N HIS A 169 40.11 -6.92 -12.85
CA HIS A 169 40.91 -7.63 -13.85
C HIS A 169 41.95 -6.72 -14.49
N CYS A 170 41.58 -5.51 -14.91
CA CYS A 170 42.52 -4.53 -15.44
C CYS A 170 43.65 -4.23 -14.44
N LEU A 171 43.34 -4.07 -13.15
CA LEU A 171 44.31 -3.80 -12.10
C LEU A 171 45.29 -4.98 -11.94
N VAL A 172 44.78 -6.22 -11.88
CA VAL A 172 45.63 -7.43 -11.81
C VAL A 172 46.52 -7.53 -13.03
N PHE A 173 45.99 -7.33 -14.24
CA PHE A 173 46.80 -7.34 -15.46
C PHE A 173 47.86 -6.24 -15.46
N LEU A 174 47.56 -5.03 -14.97
CA LEU A 174 48.54 -3.95 -14.85
C LEU A 174 49.65 -4.28 -13.84
N VAL A 175 49.30 -4.89 -12.71
CA VAL A 175 50.29 -5.33 -11.71
C VAL A 175 51.19 -6.40 -12.32
N LEU A 176 50.61 -7.43 -12.95
CA LEU A 176 51.36 -8.50 -13.62
C LEU A 176 52.22 -7.97 -14.76
N TYR A 177 51.71 -7.02 -15.55
CA TYR A 177 52.46 -6.37 -16.62
C TYR A 177 53.64 -5.58 -16.04
N LYS A 178 53.42 -4.80 -14.97
CA LYS A 178 54.50 -4.03 -14.32
C LYS A 178 55.56 -4.94 -13.71
N THR A 179 55.16 -6.04 -13.06
CA THR A 179 56.10 -7.00 -12.49
C THR A 179 56.88 -7.72 -13.59
N ALA A 180 56.22 -8.19 -14.65
CA ALA A 180 56.87 -8.86 -15.77
C ALA A 180 57.82 -7.92 -16.53
N TRP A 181 57.40 -6.67 -16.76
CA TRP A 181 58.23 -5.68 -17.44
C TRP A 181 59.45 -5.28 -16.59
N SER A 182 59.26 -5.03 -15.28
CA SER A 182 60.37 -4.75 -14.35
C SER A 182 61.37 -5.91 -14.26
N GLU A 183 60.87 -7.16 -14.26
CA GLU A 183 61.72 -8.34 -14.24
C GLU A 183 62.49 -8.51 -15.55
N SER A 184 61.85 -8.27 -16.70
CA SER A 184 62.53 -8.32 -18.01
C SER A 184 63.66 -7.29 -18.12
N VAL A 185 63.43 -6.04 -17.71
CA VAL A 185 64.46 -4.98 -17.72
C VAL A 185 65.60 -5.30 -16.76
N GLY A 186 65.30 -5.90 -15.60
CA GLY A 186 66.32 -6.37 -14.65
C GLY A 186 67.19 -7.50 -15.22
N ARG A 187 66.56 -8.47 -15.90
CA ARG A 187 67.26 -9.57 -16.58
C ARG A 187 68.15 -9.06 -17.70
N ASP A 188 67.67 -8.14 -18.52
CA ASP A 188 68.44 -7.55 -19.62
C ASP A 188 69.67 -6.77 -19.12
N CYS A 189 69.51 -6.02 -18.02
CA CYS A 189 70.63 -5.33 -17.36
C CYS A 189 71.68 -6.33 -16.81
N SER A 190 71.24 -7.39 -16.14
CA SER A 190 72.13 -8.44 -15.63
C SER A 190 72.88 -9.17 -16.75
N ALA A 191 72.21 -9.43 -17.88
CA ALA A 191 72.80 -10.08 -19.05
C ALA A 191 73.85 -9.18 -19.72
N PHE A 192 73.64 -7.86 -19.73
CA PHE A 192 74.61 -6.90 -20.29
C PHE A 192 75.83 -6.70 -19.37
N CYS A 193 75.64 -6.71 -18.04
CA CYS A 193 76.74 -6.65 -17.07
C CYS A 193 77.58 -7.93 -17.05
N ALA A 194 76.99 -9.11 -17.27
CA ALA A 194 77.73 -10.38 -17.34
C ALA A 194 78.56 -10.52 -18.63
N LYS A 195 78.33 -9.68 -19.64
CA LYS A 195 78.99 -9.73 -20.95
C LYS A 195 80.13 -8.73 -21.11
N LYS A 196 80.38 -7.89 -20.10
CA LYS A 196 81.44 -6.89 -20.06
C LYS A 196 82.48 -7.26 -19.01
#